data_AF-A0ABC8LLM0-F1
#
_entry.id   AF-A0ABC8LLM0-F1
#
_cell.length_a   1.000
_cell.length_b   1.000
_cell.length_c   1.000
_cell.angle_alpha   90.00
_cell.angle_beta   90.00
_cell.angle_gamma   90.00
#
_symmetry.space_group_name_H-M   'P 1'
#
loop_
_entity.id
_entity.type
_entity.pdbx_description
1 polymer ?
#
loop_
_entity_poly.entity_id
_entity_poly.type
_entity_poly.pdbx_seq_one_letter_code
_entity_poly.pdbx_strand_id
1 'polypeptide(L)'
;MKISASGCIFLLVFIYITIVLSAPPGGEVEDETEFSYEAKGPKGPAKWGTLKAEWKMCGTGKMQSPINLTDGNVKVTSKFGSLRSQYLPANATIKNRGHDIMLEFKGGNKGIGITVRGKKYKLQQLHWHFPSEHSINGERYALEEHMVHESKNGRFAVVAFLYNIGEPDPFLLS
;
A
#
# COMPACT_ATOMS: atom_id res chain seq x y z
N MET A 1 28.34 21.27 2.65
CA MET A 1 29.07 22.03 3.69
C MET A 1 30.15 21.10 4.25
N LYS A 2 31.44 21.41 4.02
CA LYS A 2 32.59 20.59 4.46
C LYS A 2 33.34 21.32 5.57
N ILE A 3 33.78 20.60 6.59
CA ILE A 3 34.72 21.10 7.60
C ILE A 3 35.78 19.99 7.83
N SER A 4 37.05 20.39 7.82
CA SER A 4 38.23 19.55 8.10
C SER A 4 38.99 20.17 9.26
N ALA A 5 39.55 19.35 10.14
CA ALA A 5 40.48 19.76 11.19
C ALA A 5 41.70 18.83 11.19
N SER A 6 42.87 19.45 11.35
CA SER A 6 44.20 18.83 11.43
C SER A 6 44.61 18.53 12.86
N GLY A 7 45.31 17.40 13.05
CA GLY A 7 46.43 17.26 13.98
C GLY A 7 46.13 16.84 15.43
N CYS A 8 46.58 15.62 15.79
CA CYS A 8 47.54 15.29 16.85
C CYS A 8 47.32 13.85 17.33
N ILE A 9 48.34 13.00 17.14
CA ILE A 9 48.33 11.58 17.50
C ILE A 9 48.59 11.47 19.01
N PHE A 10 47.57 11.08 19.77
CA PHE A 10 47.71 10.48 21.10
C PHE A 10 47.46 8.98 20.98
N LEU A 11 48.50 8.18 21.22
CA LEU A 11 48.44 6.73 21.32
C LEU A 11 47.78 6.35 22.66
N LEU A 12 46.45 6.36 22.68
CA LEU A 12 45.66 5.65 23.68
C LEU A 12 45.28 4.31 23.07
N VAL A 13 45.81 3.23 23.63
CA VAL A 13 45.40 1.85 23.31
C VAL A 13 43.99 1.66 23.86
N PHE A 14 42.99 2.14 23.11
CA PHE A 14 41.62 1.70 23.27
C PHE A 14 41.54 0.30 22.67
N ILE A 15 41.39 -0.70 23.53
CA ILE A 15 40.93 -2.01 23.12
C ILE A 15 39.53 -1.77 22.52
N TYR A 16 39.48 -1.65 21.19
CA TYR A 16 38.23 -1.69 20.44
C TYR A 16 37.69 -3.12 20.57
N ILE A 17 36.96 -3.38 21.65
CA ILE A 17 35.91 -4.38 21.59
C ILE A 17 34.89 -3.76 20.64
N THR A 18 35.01 -4.08 19.35
CA THR A 18 33.88 -3.96 18.44
C THR A 18 32.84 -4.94 18.98
N ILE A 19 31.98 -4.45 19.89
CA ILE A 19 30.67 -5.05 20.05
C ILE A 19 30.01 -4.80 18.70
N VAL A 20 30.12 -5.78 17.82
CA VAL A 20 29.19 -5.91 16.72
C VAL A 20 27.86 -6.15 17.43
N LEU A 21 27.15 -5.08 17.74
CA LEU A 21 25.70 -5.16 17.84
C LEU A 21 25.28 -5.56 16.43
N SER A 22 25.24 -6.86 16.18
CA SER A 22 24.34 -7.38 15.18
C SER A 22 22.99 -6.87 15.64
N ALA A 23 22.53 -5.78 15.01
CA ALA A 23 21.12 -5.48 15.02
C ALA A 23 20.42 -6.82 14.77
N PRO A 24 19.43 -7.22 15.57
CA PRO A 24 18.59 -8.33 15.16
C PRO A 24 18.19 -8.03 13.70
N PRO A 25 18.03 -9.04 12.84
CA PRO A 25 17.39 -8.83 11.55
C PRO A 25 15.96 -8.39 11.87
N GLY A 26 15.77 -7.12 12.21
CA GLY A 26 14.52 -6.44 12.11
C GLY A 26 14.32 -6.40 10.61
N GLY A 27 13.59 -7.39 10.10
CA GLY A 27 13.18 -7.39 8.72
C GLY A 27 12.48 -6.07 8.50
N GLU A 28 13.16 -5.13 7.83
CA GLU A 28 12.53 -3.91 7.32
C GLU A 28 11.38 -4.26 6.37
N VAL A 29 11.37 -5.51 5.90
CA VAL A 29 10.48 -6.12 4.93
C VAL A 29 9.80 -7.33 5.58
N GLU A 30 8.47 -7.44 5.43
CA GLU A 30 7.73 -8.66 5.80
C GLU A 30 8.11 -9.84 4.87
N ASP A 31 7.64 -11.06 5.16
CA ASP A 31 8.00 -12.25 4.37
C ASP A 31 7.35 -12.26 2.97
N GLU A 32 8.17 -12.01 1.96
CA GLU A 32 7.80 -12.00 0.53
C GLU A 32 7.95 -13.35 -0.17
N THR A 33 8.31 -14.42 0.54
CA THR A 33 8.66 -15.67 -0.14
C THR A 33 7.45 -16.43 -0.68
N GLU A 34 6.23 -16.06 -0.28
CA GLU A 34 5.03 -16.85 -0.58
C GLU A 34 4.47 -16.61 -1.98
N PHE A 35 4.66 -15.41 -2.55
CA PHE A 35 4.21 -15.04 -3.90
C PHE A 35 5.19 -14.05 -4.57
N SER A 36 4.96 -13.72 -5.84
CA SER A 36 5.77 -12.75 -6.59
C SER A 36 4.93 -12.04 -7.65
N TYR A 37 5.36 -10.86 -8.08
CA TYR A 37 4.80 -10.11 -9.22
C TYR A 37 5.48 -10.41 -10.56
N GLU A 38 6.51 -11.26 -10.58
CA GLU A 38 7.15 -11.66 -11.84
C GLU A 38 6.16 -12.41 -12.74
N ALA A 39 5.72 -11.77 -13.83
CA ALA A 39 4.66 -12.28 -14.69
C ALA A 39 4.87 -13.73 -15.21
N LYS A 40 6.14 -14.11 -15.44
CA LYS A 40 6.53 -15.44 -15.94
C LYS A 40 7.13 -16.35 -14.85
N GLY A 41 7.20 -15.86 -13.61
CA GLY A 41 7.80 -16.59 -12.49
C GLY A 41 6.96 -17.79 -12.03
N PRO A 42 7.56 -18.76 -11.31
CA PRO A 42 6.82 -19.89 -10.73
C PRO A 42 5.81 -19.47 -9.67
N LYS A 43 6.01 -18.31 -9.03
CA LYS A 43 5.13 -17.70 -8.03
C LYS A 43 4.42 -16.42 -8.54
N GLY A 44 4.43 -16.21 -9.85
CA GLY A 44 3.85 -15.03 -10.49
C GLY A 44 2.31 -14.96 -10.44
N PRO A 45 1.70 -13.80 -10.78
CA PRO A 45 0.27 -13.57 -10.64
C PRO A 45 -0.63 -14.61 -11.33
N ALA A 46 -0.22 -15.08 -12.51
CA ALA A 46 -0.96 -16.11 -13.27
C ALA A 46 -1.06 -17.46 -12.52
N LYS A 47 -0.26 -17.68 -11.49
CA LYS A 47 -0.17 -18.93 -10.72
C LYS A 47 -0.60 -18.79 -9.26
N TRP A 48 -0.94 -17.59 -8.77
CA TRP A 48 -1.27 -17.40 -7.35
C TRP A 48 -2.36 -18.34 -6.83
N GLY A 49 -3.39 -18.61 -7.65
CA GLY A 49 -4.47 -19.54 -7.31
C GLY A 49 -4.06 -21.00 -7.16
N THR A 50 -2.83 -21.38 -7.54
CA THR A 50 -2.31 -22.75 -7.40
C THR A 50 -1.25 -22.87 -6.31
N LEU A 51 -0.80 -21.76 -5.70
CA LEU A 51 0.28 -21.79 -4.70
C LEU A 51 -0.20 -22.35 -3.36
N LYS A 52 -1.44 -22.03 -2.97
CA LYS A 52 -2.08 -22.46 -1.73
C LYS A 52 -3.56 -22.74 -1.92
N ALA A 53 -4.11 -23.65 -1.12
CA ALA A 53 -5.53 -24.01 -1.21
C ALA A 53 -6.44 -22.80 -0.89
N GLU A 54 -6.03 -21.96 0.06
CA GLU A 54 -6.75 -20.77 0.51
C GLU A 54 -6.78 -19.66 -0.56
N TRP A 55 -5.85 -19.70 -1.53
CA TRP A 55 -5.69 -18.68 -2.58
C TRP A 55 -6.41 -19.04 -3.88
N LYS A 56 -7.13 -20.17 -3.92
CA LYS A 56 -7.82 -20.67 -5.12
C LYS A 56 -8.65 -19.62 -5.86
N MET A 57 -9.25 -18.69 -5.12
CA MET A 57 -10.06 -17.61 -5.69
C MET A 57 -9.28 -16.70 -6.64
N CYS A 58 -7.96 -16.54 -6.50
CA CYS A 58 -7.12 -15.80 -7.44
C CYS A 58 -7.14 -16.40 -8.85
N GLY A 59 -7.34 -17.72 -8.97
CA GLY A 59 -7.38 -18.41 -10.26
C GLY A 59 -8.80 -18.73 -10.77
N THR A 60 -9.76 -18.95 -9.86
CA THR A 60 -11.11 -19.39 -10.23
C THR A 60 -12.20 -18.33 -10.04
N GLY A 61 -11.87 -17.20 -9.42
CA GLY A 61 -12.80 -16.11 -9.18
C GLY A 61 -13.30 -15.47 -10.47
N LYS A 62 -14.58 -15.09 -10.51
CA LYS A 62 -15.22 -14.42 -11.67
C LYS A 62 -15.43 -12.91 -11.47
N MET A 63 -15.05 -12.41 -10.30
CA MET A 63 -15.17 -11.02 -9.87
C MET A 63 -13.86 -10.61 -9.20
N GLN A 64 -12.76 -10.70 -9.96
CA GLN A 64 -11.43 -10.30 -9.49
C GLN A 64 -11.16 -8.84 -9.89
N SER A 65 -10.31 -8.21 -9.10
CA SER A 65 -9.68 -6.92 -9.40
C SER A 65 -8.18 -7.14 -9.62
N PRO A 66 -7.48 -6.21 -10.29
CA PRO A 66 -8.00 -4.99 -10.94
C PRO A 66 -8.78 -5.27 -12.23
N ILE A 67 -9.42 -4.24 -12.78
CA ILE A 67 -10.10 -4.27 -14.09
C ILE A 67 -9.75 -3.03 -14.93
N ASN A 68 -9.96 -3.15 -16.25
CA ASN A 68 -10.01 -1.99 -17.14
C ASN A 68 -11.40 -1.34 -17.07
N LEU A 69 -11.44 -0.05 -16.74
CA LEU A 69 -12.64 0.78 -16.72
C LEU A 69 -12.79 1.46 -18.08
N THR A 70 -13.75 1.01 -18.88
CA THR A 70 -13.95 1.52 -20.25
C THR A 70 -15.23 2.35 -20.33
N ASP A 71 -15.14 3.55 -20.88
CA ASP A 71 -16.28 4.49 -20.98
C ASP A 71 -17.48 3.91 -21.75
N GLY A 72 -17.22 3.05 -22.75
CA GLY A 72 -18.28 2.36 -23.51
C GLY A 72 -19.07 1.30 -22.71
N ASN A 73 -18.53 0.82 -21.59
CA ASN A 73 -19.11 -0.27 -20.80
C ASN A 73 -19.65 0.20 -19.43
N VAL A 74 -19.58 1.50 -19.13
CA VAL A 74 -20.12 2.04 -17.88
C VAL A 74 -21.56 2.48 -18.04
N LYS A 75 -22.37 2.29 -16.99
CA LYS A 75 -23.72 2.84 -16.91
C LYS A 75 -23.73 4.07 -16.02
N VAL A 76 -23.88 5.25 -16.63
CA VAL A 76 -24.00 6.51 -15.90
C VAL A 76 -25.29 6.53 -15.08
N THR A 77 -25.19 6.93 -13.81
CA THR A 77 -26.33 6.97 -12.89
C THR A 77 -26.12 8.02 -11.81
N SER A 78 -27.14 8.85 -11.57
CA SER A 78 -27.15 9.83 -10.47
C SER A 78 -27.56 9.22 -9.13
N LYS A 79 -28.02 7.96 -9.11
CA LYS A 79 -28.56 7.28 -7.91
C LYS A 79 -27.59 7.21 -6.72
N PHE A 80 -26.29 7.31 -6.97
CA PHE A 80 -25.28 7.16 -5.92
C PHE A 80 -24.83 8.50 -5.31
N GLY A 81 -25.10 9.63 -5.98
CA GLY A 81 -24.59 10.95 -5.57
C GLY A 81 -23.07 10.99 -5.42
N SER A 82 -22.57 11.99 -4.70
CA SER A 82 -21.13 12.12 -4.40
C SER A 82 -20.72 11.15 -3.28
N LEU A 83 -19.49 10.64 -3.37
CA LEU A 83 -18.90 9.83 -2.30
C LEU A 83 -18.84 10.65 -1.00
N ARG A 84 -19.50 10.16 0.05
CA ARG A 84 -19.47 10.80 1.37
C ARG A 84 -18.29 10.27 2.17
N SER A 85 -17.26 11.10 2.34
CA SER A 85 -16.08 10.82 3.15
C SER A 85 -15.99 11.78 4.35
N GLN A 86 -15.54 11.26 5.49
CA GLN A 86 -15.26 12.03 6.71
C GLN A 86 -14.06 11.40 7.40
N TYR A 87 -12.88 11.93 7.11
CA TYR A 87 -11.60 11.52 7.69
C TYR A 87 -11.16 12.53 8.75
N LEU A 88 -10.46 12.05 9.77
CA LEU A 88 -9.75 12.87 10.75
C LEU A 88 -8.28 12.47 10.77
N PRO A 89 -7.35 13.41 11.01
CA PRO A 89 -5.95 13.07 11.24
C PRO A 89 -5.82 12.03 12.36
N ALA A 90 -4.96 11.05 12.15
CA ALA A 90 -4.73 9.98 13.11
C ALA A 90 -3.32 9.44 12.99
N ASN A 91 -2.80 8.88 14.08
CA ASN A 91 -1.50 8.25 14.09
C ASN A 91 -1.50 7.04 13.15
N ALA A 92 -0.50 6.99 12.28
CA ALA A 92 -0.27 5.89 11.36
C ALA A 92 1.18 5.39 11.48
N THR A 93 1.41 4.17 11.02
CA THR A 93 2.74 3.58 10.92
C THR A 93 2.98 3.20 9.46
N ILE A 94 4.07 3.68 8.89
CA ILE A 94 4.55 3.20 7.58
C ILE A 94 5.14 1.81 7.79
N LYS A 95 4.73 0.87 6.94
CA LYS A 95 5.25 -0.49 6.88
C LYS A 95 5.68 -0.79 5.45
N ASN A 96 6.87 -1.34 5.29
CA ASN A 96 7.25 -2.01 4.06
C ASN A 96 6.88 -3.49 4.22
N ARG A 97 5.87 -3.93 3.48
CA ARG A 97 5.40 -5.31 3.52
C ARG A 97 6.13 -6.19 2.52
N GLY A 98 7.05 -5.62 1.75
CA GLY A 98 7.84 -6.26 0.70
C GLY A 98 7.19 -6.23 -0.67
N HIS A 99 5.87 -6.42 -0.73
CA HIS A 99 5.08 -6.28 -1.95
C HIS A 99 4.53 -4.87 -2.14
N ASP A 100 4.44 -4.08 -1.08
CA ASP A 100 4.08 -2.67 -1.13
C ASP A 100 4.56 -1.88 0.10
N ILE A 101 4.37 -0.56 0.01
CA ILE A 101 4.43 0.33 1.16
C ILE A 101 3.00 0.57 1.63
N MET A 102 2.76 0.41 2.93
CA MET A 102 1.45 0.58 3.56
C MET A 102 1.54 1.59 4.70
N LEU A 103 0.53 2.45 4.82
CA LEU A 103 0.22 3.17 6.07
C LEU A 103 -0.86 2.41 6.85
N GLU A 104 -0.50 1.91 8.03
CA GLU A 104 -1.42 1.27 8.97
C GLU A 104 -1.89 2.26 10.03
N PHE A 105 -3.21 2.46 10.17
CA PHE A 105 -3.74 3.41 11.15
C PHE A 105 -4.13 2.74 12.48
N LYS A 106 -3.37 2.97 13.54
CA LYS A 106 -3.59 2.33 14.86
C LYS A 106 -4.52 3.13 15.76
N GLY A 107 -5.55 2.45 16.29
CA GLY A 107 -6.43 3.01 17.31
C GLY A 107 -7.08 4.34 16.91
N GLY A 108 -7.50 5.12 17.92
CA GLY A 108 -7.95 6.51 17.77
C GLY A 108 -9.26 6.72 17.00
N ASN A 109 -9.73 7.97 17.01
CA ASN A 109 -10.83 8.40 16.17
C ASN A 109 -10.28 8.90 14.83
N LYS A 110 -10.45 8.09 13.77
CA LYS A 110 -9.99 8.39 12.40
C LYS A 110 -11.09 9.01 11.53
N GLY A 111 -12.16 9.47 12.18
CA GLY A 111 -13.40 9.83 11.54
C GLY A 111 -14.28 8.61 11.22
N ILE A 112 -15.24 8.82 10.33
CA ILE A 112 -16.21 7.80 9.90
C ILE A 112 -15.64 6.94 8.76
N GLY A 113 -14.69 7.47 7.99
CA GLY A 113 -14.22 6.88 6.74
C GLY A 113 -15.18 7.24 5.61
N ILE A 114 -15.72 6.25 4.91
CA ILE A 114 -16.70 6.45 3.82
C ILE A 114 -18.09 5.94 4.20
N THR A 115 -19.13 6.52 3.58
CA THR A 115 -20.50 6.02 3.66
C THR A 115 -20.99 5.60 2.27
N VAL A 116 -21.30 4.30 2.13
CA VAL A 116 -21.82 3.71 0.89
C VAL A 116 -23.20 3.14 1.16
N ARG A 117 -24.24 3.67 0.49
CA ARG A 117 -25.65 3.25 0.65
C ARG A 117 -26.09 3.20 2.13
N GLY A 118 -25.73 4.24 2.89
CA GLY A 118 -26.05 4.37 4.32
C GLY A 118 -25.18 3.52 5.26
N LYS A 119 -24.27 2.69 4.73
CA LYS A 119 -23.36 1.88 5.54
C LYS A 119 -22.00 2.56 5.68
N LYS A 120 -21.51 2.62 6.92
CA LYS A 120 -20.23 3.23 7.27
C LYS A 120 -19.09 2.20 7.14
N TYR A 121 -17.99 2.61 6.52
CA TYR A 121 -16.76 1.83 6.40
C TYR A 121 -15.60 2.67 6.92
N LYS A 122 -14.99 2.23 8.02
CA LYS A 122 -13.88 2.92 8.68
C LYS A 122 -12.58 2.62 7.95
N LEU A 123 -11.73 3.63 7.78
CA LEU A 123 -10.40 3.48 7.22
C LEU A 123 -9.54 2.60 8.13
N GLN A 124 -8.86 1.61 7.54
CA GLN A 124 -7.95 0.70 8.24
C GLN A 124 -6.50 0.94 7.84
N GLN A 125 -6.26 0.99 6.54
CA GLN A 125 -4.96 1.19 5.93
C GLN A 125 -5.09 1.89 4.59
N LEU A 126 -3.97 2.38 4.09
CA LEU A 126 -3.78 2.65 2.67
C LEU A 126 -2.44 2.06 2.22
N HIS A 127 -2.31 1.75 0.94
CA HIS A 127 -1.08 1.25 0.34
C HIS A 127 -1.00 1.67 -1.13
N TRP A 128 0.18 1.56 -1.73
CA TRP A 128 0.42 2.01 -3.10
C TRP A 128 0.91 0.89 -4.02
N HIS A 129 0.52 0.99 -5.29
CA HIS A 129 0.95 0.13 -6.38
C HIS A 129 1.60 0.94 -7.49
N PHE A 130 2.72 0.44 -8.01
CA PHE A 130 3.44 1.02 -9.13
C PHE A 130 3.72 -0.02 -10.22
N PRO A 131 3.31 0.19 -11.49
CA PRO A 131 2.37 1.22 -11.96
C PRO A 131 0.94 0.98 -11.41
N SER A 132 -0.07 1.74 -11.85
CA SER A 132 -1.45 1.46 -11.46
C SER A 132 -1.88 0.03 -11.84
N GLU A 133 -2.70 -0.57 -10.98
CA GLU A 133 -3.31 -1.88 -11.18
C GLU A 133 -4.52 -1.75 -12.11
N HIS A 134 -5.44 -0.82 -11.79
CA HIS A 134 -6.56 -0.46 -12.65
C HIS A 134 -6.08 0.35 -13.86
N SER A 135 -6.86 0.28 -14.93
CA SER A 135 -6.67 1.12 -16.13
C SER A 135 -7.97 1.81 -16.49
N ILE A 136 -7.86 2.97 -17.16
CA ILE A 136 -9.00 3.67 -17.75
C ILE A 136 -8.80 3.65 -19.25
N ASN A 137 -9.78 3.11 -19.99
CA ASN A 137 -9.71 2.93 -21.44
C ASN A 137 -8.42 2.22 -21.92
N GLY A 138 -7.91 1.29 -21.11
CA GLY A 138 -6.68 0.54 -21.38
C GLY A 138 -5.38 1.25 -20.98
N GLU A 139 -5.45 2.50 -20.53
CA GLU A 139 -4.29 3.27 -20.08
C GLU A 139 -4.02 3.06 -18.58
N ARG A 140 -2.77 2.77 -18.24
CA ARG A 140 -2.30 2.69 -16.85
C ARG A 140 -1.66 4.01 -16.43
N TYR A 141 -1.86 4.34 -15.17
CA TYR A 141 -1.36 5.53 -14.51
C TYR A 141 -0.04 5.22 -13.81
N ALA A 142 0.69 6.28 -13.44
CA ALA A 142 2.02 6.15 -12.86
C ALA A 142 1.99 5.45 -11.49
N LEU A 143 0.97 5.73 -10.67
CA LEU A 143 0.83 5.18 -9.32
C LEU A 143 -0.67 5.00 -9.02
N GLU A 144 -1.00 4.04 -8.16
CA GLU A 144 -2.35 3.85 -7.61
C GLU A 144 -2.29 3.70 -6.10
N GLU A 145 -3.01 4.56 -5.39
CA GLU A 145 -3.22 4.43 -3.95
C GLU A 145 -4.55 3.74 -3.67
N HIS A 146 -4.52 2.72 -2.82
CA HIS A 146 -5.70 2.04 -2.33
C HIS A 146 -5.95 2.39 -0.86
N MET A 147 -7.03 3.11 -0.58
CA MET A 147 -7.53 3.31 0.78
C MET A 147 -8.52 2.19 1.14
N VAL A 148 -8.14 1.31 2.07
CA VAL A 148 -8.92 0.15 2.49
C VAL A 148 -9.77 0.46 3.71
N HIS A 149 -11.07 0.25 3.57
CA HIS A 149 -12.07 0.50 4.60
C HIS A 149 -12.83 -0.77 4.98
N GLU A 150 -13.25 -0.86 6.24
CA GLU A 150 -14.00 -2.00 6.75
C GLU A 150 -15.25 -1.54 7.51
N SER A 151 -16.38 -2.20 7.24
CA SER A 151 -17.63 -1.99 7.97
C SER A 151 -17.66 -2.77 9.28
N LYS A 152 -18.59 -2.43 10.18
CA LYS A 152 -18.80 -3.18 11.45
C LYS A 152 -19.07 -4.68 11.28
N ASN A 153 -19.47 -5.12 10.09
CA ASN A 153 -19.82 -6.50 9.78
C ASN A 153 -18.72 -7.22 8.97
N GLY A 154 -17.48 -6.71 8.98
CA GLY A 154 -16.35 -7.36 8.28
C GLY A 154 -16.36 -7.22 6.76
N ARG A 155 -17.23 -6.37 6.18
CA ARG A 155 -17.22 -6.11 4.73
C ARG A 155 -16.25 -5.00 4.38
N PHE A 156 -15.48 -5.20 3.32
CA PHE A 156 -14.52 -4.22 2.80
C PHE A 156 -15.10 -3.30 1.73
N ALA A 157 -14.51 -2.12 1.61
CA ALA A 157 -14.64 -1.19 0.50
C ALA A 157 -13.30 -0.49 0.26
N VAL A 158 -12.89 -0.34 -0.99
CA VAL A 158 -11.63 0.32 -1.37
C VAL A 158 -11.95 1.56 -2.19
N VAL A 159 -11.28 2.66 -1.89
CA VAL A 159 -11.25 3.86 -2.74
C VAL A 159 -9.86 3.93 -3.35
N ALA A 160 -9.80 4.00 -4.67
CA ALA A 160 -8.54 4.08 -5.41
C ALA A 160 -8.32 5.50 -5.94
N PHE A 161 -7.09 6.00 -5.82
CA PHE A 161 -6.63 7.24 -6.46
C PHE A 161 -5.59 6.89 -7.51
N LEU A 162 -5.78 7.37 -8.74
CA LEU A 162 -4.87 7.19 -9.86
C LEU A 162 -4.05 8.47 -10.04
N TYR A 163 -2.73 8.32 -10.19
CA TYR A 163 -1.79 9.42 -10.23
C TYR A 163 -1.10 9.53 -11.59
N ASN A 164 -1.00 10.77 -12.09
CA ASN A 164 -0.09 11.11 -13.18
C ASN A 164 1.18 11.76 -12.61
N ILE A 165 2.30 11.61 -13.32
CA ILE A 165 3.52 12.34 -12.97
C ILE A 165 3.27 13.84 -13.18
N GLY A 166 3.56 14.65 -12.16
CA GLY A 166 3.31 16.08 -12.16
C GLY A 166 3.74 16.73 -10.86
N GLU A 167 2.97 17.73 -10.42
CA GLU A 167 3.20 18.41 -9.14
C GLU A 167 3.19 17.41 -7.97
N PRO A 168 4.06 17.60 -6.95
CA PRO A 168 4.08 16.72 -5.79
C PRO A 168 2.74 16.71 -5.05
N ASP A 169 2.28 15.51 -4.68
CA ASP A 169 1.14 15.36 -3.77
C ASP A 169 1.58 15.74 -2.34
N PRO A 170 0.96 16.76 -1.70
CA PRO A 170 1.26 17.12 -0.32
C PRO A 170 1.14 15.95 0.67
N PHE A 171 0.27 14.97 0.41
CA PHE A 171 0.13 13.79 1.27
C PHE A 171 1.38 12.92 1.27
N LEU A 172 2.09 12.82 0.14
CA LEU A 172 3.32 12.04 0.01
C LEU A 172 4.56 12.77 0.52
N LEU A 173 4.43 14.05 0.88
CA LEU A 173 5.52 14.90 1.36
C LEU A 173 5.51 15.13 2.87
N SER A 174 4.45 14.70 3.58
CA SER A 174 4.27 14.94 5.02
C SER A 174 4.87 13.83 5.89
#